data_AF-A0A377XSM2-F1
#
_entry.id   AF-A0A377XSM2-F1
#
_cell.length_a   1.000
_cell.length_b   1.000
_cell.length_c   1.000
_cell.angle_alpha   90.00
_cell.angle_beta   90.00
_cell.angle_gamma   90.00
#
_symmetry.space_group_name_H-M   'P 1'
#
loop_
_entity.id
_entity.type
_entity.pdbx_description
1 polymer ?
#
loop_
_entity_poly.entity_id
_entity_poly.type
_entity_poly.pdbx_seq_one_letter_code
_entity_poly.pdbx_strand_id
1 'polypeptide(L)'
;MKALQDNGEVVGMTGDGVNDAPALRQADVGIAMGIKGTEVTKEAADMVLTDDNFATIASSVKEGRRVYDNLKKTILFIMPTNLAQGLLIIIALLAGNIIPLTPVLILWMNMATSATLSFGLAFEAAERNVMNRPPRKTGQHVMDGFAVWRVAFVGSMIAIAAFILEAWLAPRGHSPEFIRTVLLQMLVTAQWVYMINCRSSDSFSLSMGLLRNKGIWLVTGVLLLMQLVIIYVPLMQSMFGTEALPLRYWFVTLVIGVAMFLVVEVEKRLTRRFRKTA
;
A
#
# COMPACT_ATOMS: atom_id res chain seq x y z
N MET A 1 16.46 -17.93 -27.25
CA MET A 1 16.27 -16.94 -26.18
C MET A 1 16.20 -15.51 -26.72
N LYS A 2 17.25 -14.97 -27.38
CA LYS A 2 17.24 -13.59 -27.92
C LYS A 2 15.97 -13.25 -28.72
N ALA A 3 15.59 -14.11 -29.65
CA ALA A 3 14.36 -13.91 -30.43
C ALA A 3 13.06 -13.79 -29.58
N LEU A 4 12.98 -14.43 -28.41
CA LEU A 4 11.84 -14.29 -27.50
C LEU A 4 11.91 -12.97 -26.73
N GLN A 5 13.10 -12.58 -26.26
CA GLN A 5 13.35 -11.30 -25.60
C GLN A 5 13.13 -10.12 -26.54
N ASP A 6 13.54 -10.25 -27.81
CA ASP A 6 13.32 -9.27 -28.88
C ASP A 6 11.83 -9.08 -29.19
N ASN A 7 11.01 -10.11 -28.95
CA ASN A 7 9.55 -10.04 -29.02
C ASN A 7 8.90 -9.47 -27.74
N GLY A 8 9.70 -9.07 -26.75
CA GLY A 8 9.23 -8.49 -25.48
C GLY A 8 8.71 -9.52 -24.48
N GLU A 9 8.98 -10.81 -24.66
CA GLU A 9 8.61 -11.85 -23.69
C GLU A 9 9.62 -11.89 -22.53
N VAL A 10 9.14 -12.22 -21.32
CA VAL A 10 10.02 -12.50 -20.17
C VAL A 10 10.36 -13.99 -20.18
N VAL A 11 11.65 -14.32 -20.32
CA VAL A 11 12.11 -15.69 -20.55
C VAL A 11 12.75 -16.27 -19.28
N GLY A 12 12.15 -17.33 -18.75
CA GLY A 12 12.79 -18.19 -17.76
C GLY A 12 13.54 -19.34 -18.44
N MET A 13 14.76 -19.63 -18.01
CA MET A 13 15.56 -20.76 -18.52
C MET A 13 15.97 -21.70 -17.40
N THR A 14 15.85 -23.00 -17.62
CA THR A 14 16.29 -24.04 -16.68
C THR A 14 17.54 -24.74 -17.20
N GLY A 15 18.48 -25.07 -16.33
CA GLY A 15 19.71 -25.78 -16.69
C GLY A 15 20.37 -26.49 -15.52
N ASP A 16 21.17 -27.51 -15.81
CA ASP A 16 21.89 -28.31 -14.82
C ASP A 16 23.36 -28.55 -15.20
N GLY A 17 23.74 -28.35 -16.47
CA GLY A 17 25.11 -28.51 -16.96
C GLY A 17 25.88 -27.19 -17.08
N VAL A 18 27.21 -27.24 -16.96
CA VAL A 18 28.11 -26.09 -17.16
C VAL A 18 27.86 -25.37 -18.50
N ASN A 19 27.44 -26.11 -19.52
CA ASN A 19 27.10 -25.58 -20.84
C ASN A 19 25.85 -24.68 -20.84
N ASP A 20 24.97 -24.84 -19.85
CA ASP A 20 23.75 -24.03 -19.70
C ASP A 20 24.02 -22.70 -18.99
N ALA A 21 25.15 -22.57 -18.28
CA ALA A 21 25.47 -21.38 -17.49
C ALA A 21 25.43 -20.05 -18.28
N PRO A 22 25.94 -19.95 -19.53
CA PRO A 22 25.79 -18.74 -20.33
C PRO A 22 24.33 -18.40 -20.62
N ALA A 23 23.49 -19.42 -20.82
CA ALA A 23 22.09 -19.26 -21.14
C ALA A 23 21.24 -18.98 -19.88
N LEU A 24 21.63 -19.51 -18.71
CA LEU A 24 21.03 -19.12 -17.43
C LEU A 24 21.26 -17.64 -17.13
N ARG A 25 22.50 -17.14 -17.31
CA ARG A 25 22.81 -15.72 -17.09
C ARG A 25 22.15 -14.77 -18.08
N GLN A 26 21.86 -15.23 -19.29
CA GLN A 26 21.25 -14.38 -20.32
C GLN A 26 19.72 -14.32 -20.19
N ALA A 27 19.10 -15.30 -19.52
CA ALA A 27 17.66 -15.32 -19.30
C ALA A 27 17.23 -14.15 -18.40
N ASP A 28 15.96 -13.77 -18.48
CA ASP A 28 15.40 -12.80 -17.54
C ASP A 28 15.30 -13.40 -16.13
N VAL A 29 15.16 -14.73 -16.05
CA VAL A 29 15.27 -15.53 -14.82
C VAL A 29 15.97 -16.85 -15.12
N GLY A 30 17.19 -17.03 -14.65
CA GLY A 30 17.91 -18.30 -14.68
C GLY A 30 17.50 -19.22 -13.53
N ILE A 31 17.21 -20.49 -13.81
CA ILE A 31 16.76 -21.50 -12.84
C ILE A 31 17.69 -22.72 -12.88
N ALA A 32 18.44 -22.97 -11.82
CA ALA A 32 19.33 -24.14 -11.71
C ALA A 32 18.69 -25.28 -10.92
N MET A 33 19.06 -26.52 -11.26
CA MET A 33 18.73 -27.71 -10.47
C MET A 33 19.63 -27.77 -9.22
N GLY A 34 19.06 -28.00 -8.04
CA GLY A 34 19.78 -27.99 -6.78
C GLY A 34 20.55 -29.29 -6.51
N ILE A 35 19.98 -30.43 -6.88
CA ILE A 35 20.58 -31.76 -6.65
C ILE A 35 21.45 -32.17 -7.84
N LYS A 36 20.89 -32.14 -9.05
CA LYS A 36 21.59 -32.55 -10.28
C LYS A 36 22.46 -31.45 -10.90
N GLY A 37 22.20 -30.19 -10.57
CA GLY A 37 22.90 -29.07 -11.18
C GLY A 37 24.33 -28.91 -10.68
N THR A 38 25.23 -28.56 -11.61
CA THR A 38 26.61 -28.19 -11.29
C THR A 38 26.69 -26.89 -10.50
N GLU A 39 27.73 -26.70 -9.70
CA GLU A 39 27.95 -25.44 -8.96
C GLU A 39 28.00 -24.23 -9.90
N VAL A 40 28.58 -24.40 -11.09
CA VAL A 40 28.62 -23.35 -12.12
C VAL A 40 27.22 -22.92 -12.55
N THR A 41 26.27 -23.85 -12.68
CA THR A 41 24.87 -23.49 -12.99
C THR A 41 24.16 -22.80 -11.83
N LYS A 42 24.43 -23.22 -10.58
CA LYS A 42 23.83 -22.60 -9.39
C LYS A 42 24.32 -21.17 -9.18
N GLU A 43 25.60 -20.90 -9.42
CA GLU A 43 26.17 -19.55 -9.39
C GLU A 43 25.69 -18.67 -10.55
N ALA A 44 25.31 -19.27 -11.68
CA ALA A 44 24.84 -18.57 -12.86
C ALA A 44 23.33 -18.24 -12.83
N ALA A 45 22.56 -18.87 -11.93
CA ALA A 45 21.10 -18.77 -11.86
C ALA A 45 20.63 -17.76 -10.80
N ASP A 46 19.46 -17.16 -11.04
CA ASP A 46 18.77 -16.29 -10.07
C ASP A 46 17.95 -17.10 -9.04
N MET A 47 17.61 -18.34 -9.39
CA MET A 47 16.81 -19.25 -8.57
C MET A 47 17.40 -20.67 -8.63
N VAL A 48 17.42 -21.36 -7.49
CA VAL A 48 17.85 -22.77 -7.41
C VAL A 48 16.71 -23.63 -6.89
N LEU A 49 16.36 -24.69 -7.62
CA LEU A 49 15.36 -25.67 -7.21
C LEU A 49 15.99 -26.70 -6.28
N THR A 50 15.85 -26.51 -4.97
CA THR A 50 16.47 -27.39 -3.97
C THR A 50 15.93 -28.83 -3.99
N ASP A 51 14.77 -29.06 -4.62
CA ASP A 51 14.08 -30.34 -4.72
C ASP A 51 14.12 -30.94 -6.13
N ASP A 52 14.76 -30.28 -7.10
CA ASP A 52 14.77 -30.66 -8.52
C ASP A 52 13.36 -30.87 -9.13
N ASN A 53 12.35 -30.20 -8.58
CA ASN A 53 10.96 -30.37 -9.02
C ASN A 53 10.48 -29.19 -9.87
N PHE A 54 10.12 -29.46 -11.12
CA PHE A 54 9.55 -28.45 -12.02
C PHE A 54 8.23 -27.84 -11.50
N ALA A 55 7.47 -28.55 -10.66
CA ALA A 55 6.27 -27.99 -10.04
C ALA A 55 6.59 -26.77 -9.14
N THR A 56 7.80 -26.73 -8.57
CA THR A 56 8.28 -25.63 -7.73
C THR A 56 8.39 -24.32 -8.54
N ILE A 57 8.72 -24.40 -9.83
CA ILE A 57 8.70 -23.24 -10.74
C ILE A 57 7.29 -22.65 -10.82
N ALA A 58 6.27 -23.49 -11.00
CA ALA A 58 4.89 -23.02 -11.08
C ALA A 58 4.42 -22.35 -9.78
N SER A 59 4.80 -22.89 -8.61
CA SER A 59 4.54 -22.23 -7.33
C SER A 59 5.30 -20.92 -7.17
N SER A 60 6.56 -20.84 -7.62
CA SER A 60 7.35 -19.61 -7.59
C SER A 60 6.74 -18.53 -8.48
N VAL A 61 6.25 -18.88 -9.68
CA VAL A 61 5.52 -17.95 -10.55
C VAL A 61 4.25 -17.44 -9.86
N LYS A 62 3.50 -18.32 -9.17
CA LYS A 62 2.32 -17.93 -8.41
C LYS A 62 2.64 -16.93 -7.30
N GLU A 63 3.70 -17.18 -6.52
CA GLU A 63 4.14 -16.25 -5.47
C GLU A 63 4.69 -14.94 -6.05
N GLY A 64 5.42 -14.98 -7.17
CA GLY A 64 5.87 -13.76 -7.86
C GLY A 64 4.72 -12.87 -8.30
N ARG A 65 3.65 -13.45 -8.86
CA ARG A 65 2.41 -12.72 -9.19
C ARG A 65 1.75 -12.12 -7.95
N ARG A 66 1.69 -12.86 -6.84
CA ARG A 66 1.15 -12.37 -5.56
C ARG A 66 1.96 -11.18 -5.03
N VAL A 67 3.28 -11.28 -5.01
CA VAL A 67 4.17 -10.21 -4.56
C VAL A 67 3.96 -8.96 -5.40
N TYR A 68 3.88 -9.09 -6.71
CA TYR A 68 3.62 -7.97 -7.61
C TYR A 68 2.26 -7.29 -7.35
N ASP A 69 1.19 -8.07 -7.23
CA ASP A 69 -0.16 -7.55 -6.92
C ASP A 69 -0.16 -6.79 -5.58
N ASN A 70 0.51 -7.33 -4.55
CA ASN A 70 0.62 -6.69 -3.25
C ASN A 70 1.47 -5.40 -3.31
N LEU A 71 2.56 -5.38 -4.07
CA LEU A 71 3.34 -4.16 -4.31
C LEU A 71 2.49 -3.07 -4.96
N LYS A 72 1.67 -3.41 -5.97
CA LYS A 72 0.76 -2.45 -6.62
C LYS A 72 -0.26 -1.90 -5.62
N LYS A 73 -0.85 -2.75 -4.77
CA LYS A 73 -1.77 -2.31 -3.71
C LYS A 73 -1.09 -1.35 -2.73
N THR A 74 0.13 -1.66 -2.29
CA THR A 74 0.91 -0.81 -1.38
C THR A 74 1.22 0.55 -2.00
N ILE A 75 1.59 0.60 -3.29
CA ILE A 75 1.82 1.86 -4.00
C ILE A 75 0.53 2.68 -4.10
N LEU A 76 -0.59 2.05 -4.47
CA LEU A 76 -1.92 2.68 -4.53
C LEU A 76 -2.43 3.14 -3.16
N PHE A 77 -1.90 2.59 -2.07
CA PHE A 77 -2.17 2.99 -0.71
C PHE A 77 -1.33 4.20 -0.27
N ILE A 78 -0.01 4.16 -0.49
CA ILE A 78 0.95 5.18 -0.01
C ILE A 78 0.86 6.48 -0.83
N MET A 79 0.68 6.38 -2.15
CA MET A 79 0.75 7.55 -3.04
C MET A 79 -0.34 8.61 -2.76
N PRO A 80 -1.64 8.26 -2.62
CA PRO A 80 -2.67 9.25 -2.31
C PRO A 80 -2.48 9.89 -0.93
N THR A 81 -1.97 9.14 0.05
CA THR A 81 -1.78 9.65 1.40
C THR A 81 -0.62 10.65 1.46
N ASN A 82 0.46 10.38 0.72
CA ASN A 82 1.57 11.32 0.58
C ASN A 82 1.14 12.56 -0.22
N LEU A 83 0.32 12.38 -1.26
CA LEU A 83 -0.26 13.51 -1.99
C LEU A 83 -1.10 14.39 -1.05
N ALA A 84 -1.97 13.80 -0.22
CA ALA A 84 -2.79 14.55 0.72
C ALA A 84 -1.96 15.36 1.71
N GLN A 85 -0.92 14.76 2.29
CA GLN A 85 0.02 15.45 3.19
C GLN A 85 0.74 16.60 2.47
N GLY A 86 1.22 16.36 1.24
CA GLY A 86 1.87 17.39 0.44
C GLY A 86 0.94 18.56 0.12
N LEU A 87 -0.30 18.26 -0.29
CA LEU A 87 -1.33 19.27 -0.56
C LEU A 87 -1.67 20.09 0.69
N LEU A 88 -1.81 19.43 1.85
CA LEU A 88 -2.06 20.12 3.12
C LEU A 88 -0.99 21.17 3.43
N ILE A 89 0.29 20.82 3.26
CA ILE A 89 1.41 21.72 3.53
C ILE A 89 1.46 22.85 2.49
N ILE A 90 1.42 22.50 1.20
CA ILE A 90 1.54 23.47 0.11
C ILE A 90 0.41 24.49 0.18
N ILE A 91 -0.83 24.05 0.36
CA ILE A 91 -2.00 24.94 0.42
C ILE A 91 -1.95 25.80 1.69
N ALA A 92 -1.58 25.24 2.86
CA ALA A 92 -1.46 26.01 4.08
C ALA A 92 -0.38 27.12 3.97
N LEU A 93 0.77 26.80 3.38
CA LEU A 93 1.84 27.78 3.14
C LEU A 93 1.40 28.89 2.18
N LEU A 94 0.74 28.55 1.07
CA LEU A 94 0.26 29.53 0.09
C LEU A 94 -0.86 30.42 0.67
N ALA A 95 -1.69 29.88 1.56
CA ALA A 95 -2.74 30.63 2.25
C ALA A 95 -2.21 31.52 3.38
N GLY A 96 -0.92 31.40 3.76
CA GLY A 96 -0.36 32.08 4.94
C GLY A 96 -0.92 31.57 6.26
N ASN A 97 -1.51 30.38 6.27
CA ASN A 97 -2.08 29.75 7.45
C ASN A 97 -0.99 29.06 8.29
N ILE A 98 -1.30 28.80 9.56
CA ILE A 98 -0.46 27.96 10.42
C ILE A 98 -0.39 26.56 9.80
N ILE A 99 0.81 25.98 9.75
CA ILE A 99 1.00 24.64 9.16
C ILE A 99 0.19 23.61 9.98
N PRO A 100 -0.73 22.86 9.33
CA PRO A 100 -1.68 21.98 10.02
C PRO A 100 -1.01 20.78 10.69
N LEU A 101 0.19 20.37 10.23
CA LEU A 101 0.97 19.27 10.79
C LEU A 101 2.44 19.67 10.87
N THR A 102 3.08 19.34 11.99
CA THR A 102 4.53 19.50 12.12
C THR A 102 5.27 18.41 11.33
N PRO A 103 6.53 18.64 10.92
CA PRO A 103 7.35 17.62 10.26
C PRO A 103 7.46 16.33 11.08
N VAL A 104 7.54 16.43 12.40
CA VAL A 104 7.64 15.28 13.31
C VAL A 104 6.37 14.42 13.27
N LEU A 105 5.18 15.03 13.20
CA LEU A 105 3.91 14.30 13.05
C LEU A 105 3.79 13.60 11.69
N ILE A 106 4.31 14.22 10.63
CA ILE A 106 4.37 13.61 9.29
C ILE A 106 5.31 12.41 9.29
N LEU A 107 6.50 12.56 9.87
CA LEU A 107 7.46 11.46 10.01
C LEU A 107 6.86 10.29 10.79
N TRP A 108 6.23 10.58 11.93
CA TRP A 108 5.52 9.57 12.71
C TRP A 108 4.46 8.85 11.88
N MET A 109 3.59 9.59 11.21
CA MET A 109 2.53 9.00 10.40
C MET A 109 3.11 8.11 9.30
N ASN A 110 4.16 8.54 8.59
CA ASN A 110 4.78 7.75 7.52
C ASN A 110 5.47 6.49 8.07
N MET A 111 6.14 6.59 9.23
CA MET A 111 6.76 5.43 9.87
C MET A 111 5.72 4.45 10.42
N ALA A 112 4.73 4.93 11.16
CA ALA A 112 3.69 4.11 11.77
C ALA A 112 2.87 3.37 10.69
N THR A 113 2.46 4.07 9.63
CA THR A 113 1.66 3.48 8.54
C THR A 113 2.47 2.52 7.69
N SER A 114 3.74 2.81 7.42
CA SER A 114 4.63 1.90 6.69
C SER A 114 4.89 0.61 7.50
N ALA A 115 5.20 0.74 8.78
CA ALA A 115 5.48 -0.39 9.67
C ALA A 115 4.25 -1.28 9.93
N THR A 116 3.04 -0.72 9.85
CA THR A 116 1.80 -1.44 10.17
C THR A 116 0.99 -1.77 8.91
N LEU A 117 0.38 -0.76 8.28
CA LEU A 117 -0.61 -0.92 7.23
C LEU A 117 0.01 -1.42 5.91
N SER A 118 1.13 -0.86 5.49
CA SER A 118 1.83 -1.29 4.27
C SER A 118 2.36 -2.72 4.39
N PHE A 119 2.89 -3.07 5.57
CA PHE A 119 3.29 -4.44 5.88
C PHE A 119 2.09 -5.39 5.84
N GLY A 120 0.94 -5.00 6.41
CA GLY A 120 -0.30 -5.77 6.34
C GLY A 120 -0.77 -6.07 4.91
N LEU A 121 -0.62 -5.11 3.99
CA LEU A 121 -0.94 -5.29 2.57
C LEU A 121 0.10 -6.16 1.84
N ALA A 122 1.39 -6.04 2.19
CA ALA A 122 2.47 -6.80 1.56
C ALA A 122 2.31 -8.32 1.72
N PHE A 123 1.75 -8.77 2.85
CA PHE A 123 1.55 -10.20 3.15
C PHE A 123 0.15 -10.72 2.83
N GLU A 124 -0.67 -9.96 2.11
CA GLU A 124 -2.01 -10.40 1.74
C GLU A 124 -1.97 -11.67 0.88
N ALA A 125 -2.95 -12.56 1.06
CA ALA A 125 -3.06 -13.80 0.29
C ALA A 125 -3.30 -13.51 -1.20
N ALA A 126 -2.76 -14.38 -2.06
CA ALA A 126 -2.97 -14.29 -3.50
C ALA A 126 -4.46 -14.34 -3.87
N GLU A 127 -4.85 -13.59 -4.91
CA GLU A 127 -6.21 -13.63 -5.43
C GLU A 127 -6.51 -15.02 -6.04
N ARG A 128 -7.77 -15.47 -5.92
CA ARG A 128 -8.17 -16.83 -6.33
C ARG A 128 -7.86 -17.16 -7.80
N ASN A 129 -7.86 -16.14 -8.66
CA ASN A 129 -7.66 -16.28 -10.11
C ASN A 129 -6.25 -15.88 -10.57
N VAL A 130 -5.27 -15.78 -9.66
CA VAL A 130 -3.91 -15.29 -9.98
C VAL A 130 -3.21 -16.10 -11.09
N MET A 131 -3.41 -17.42 -11.14
CA MET A 131 -2.82 -18.29 -12.17
C MET A 131 -3.66 -18.38 -13.45
N ASN A 132 -4.94 -18.01 -13.41
CA ASN A 132 -5.83 -18.03 -14.57
C ASN A 132 -5.70 -16.79 -15.45
N ARG A 133 -4.95 -15.77 -14.98
CA ARG A 133 -4.65 -14.55 -15.73
C ARG A 133 -3.46 -14.80 -16.67
N PRO A 134 -3.45 -14.20 -17.88
CA PRO A 134 -2.27 -14.25 -18.73
C PRO A 134 -1.09 -13.54 -18.05
N PRO A 135 0.16 -13.84 -18.43
CA PRO A 135 1.33 -13.06 -18.02
C PRO A 135 1.12 -11.56 -18.29
N ARG A 136 1.65 -10.74 -17.39
CA ARG A 136 1.59 -9.28 -17.55
C ARG A 136 2.41 -8.87 -18.76
N LYS A 137 1.90 -7.94 -19.57
CA LYS A 137 2.66 -7.35 -20.68
C LYS A 137 3.87 -6.58 -20.13
N THR A 138 5.03 -6.82 -20.72
CA THR A 138 6.25 -6.03 -20.49
C THR A 138 6.00 -4.58 -20.90
N GLY A 139 6.60 -3.63 -20.18
CA GLY A 139 6.42 -2.19 -20.42
C GLY A 139 5.17 -1.54 -19.82
N GLN A 140 4.23 -2.29 -19.23
CA GLN A 140 3.15 -1.66 -18.46
C GLN A 140 3.72 -0.95 -17.23
N HIS A 141 3.38 0.32 -17.03
CA HIS A 141 3.74 1.04 -15.81
C HIS A 141 2.91 0.51 -14.64
N VAL A 142 3.54 0.45 -13.45
CA VAL A 142 2.83 0.14 -12.21
C VAL A 142 1.75 1.19 -11.93
N MET A 143 2.03 2.44 -12.31
CA MET A 143 1.11 3.58 -12.26
C MET A 143 0.39 3.73 -13.61
N ASP A 144 -0.67 2.96 -13.82
CA ASP A 144 -1.57 3.15 -14.97
C ASP A 144 -2.42 4.43 -14.82
N GLY A 145 -3.10 4.87 -15.88
CA GLY A 145 -3.91 6.09 -15.85
C GLY A 145 -5.01 6.06 -14.77
N PHE A 146 -5.54 4.87 -14.48
CA PHE A 146 -6.48 4.69 -13.38
C PHE A 146 -5.81 4.88 -12.01
N ALA A 147 -4.60 4.36 -11.82
CA ALA A 147 -3.82 4.54 -10.61
C ALA A 147 -3.55 6.03 -10.36
N VAL A 148 -3.19 6.79 -11.38
CA VAL A 148 -3.03 8.26 -11.29
C VAL A 148 -4.34 8.93 -10.88
N TRP A 149 -5.46 8.58 -11.52
CA TRP A 149 -6.78 9.07 -11.14
C TRP A 149 -7.10 8.76 -9.67
N ARG A 150 -6.88 7.52 -9.24
CA ARG A 150 -7.12 7.08 -7.86
C ARG A 150 -6.30 7.89 -6.87
N VAL A 151 -5.03 8.15 -7.19
CA VAL A 151 -4.12 8.97 -6.38
C VAL A 151 -4.64 10.39 -6.25
N ALA A 152 -4.98 11.04 -7.37
CA ALA A 152 -5.51 12.40 -7.37
C ALA A 152 -6.84 12.51 -6.61
N PHE A 153 -7.76 11.56 -6.85
CA PHE A 153 -9.08 11.53 -6.23
C PHE A 153 -9.00 11.35 -4.72
N VAL A 154 -8.33 10.28 -4.25
CA VAL A 154 -8.26 9.98 -2.82
C VAL A 154 -7.39 10.99 -2.08
N GLY A 155 -6.26 11.42 -2.67
CA GLY A 155 -5.39 12.41 -2.06
C GLY A 155 -6.08 13.76 -1.88
N SER A 156 -6.79 14.23 -2.90
CA SER A 156 -7.61 15.45 -2.80
C SER A 156 -8.74 15.30 -1.80
N MET A 157 -9.43 14.15 -1.78
CA MET A 157 -10.51 13.88 -0.82
C MET A 157 -10.02 13.95 0.63
N ILE A 158 -8.87 13.33 0.94
CA ILE A 158 -8.25 13.40 2.28
C ILE A 158 -7.89 14.86 2.63
N ALA A 159 -7.23 15.57 1.71
CA ALA A 159 -6.82 16.96 1.94
C ALA A 159 -8.02 17.89 2.19
N ILE A 160 -9.08 17.76 1.37
CA ILE A 160 -10.33 18.53 1.54
C ILE A 160 -10.98 18.21 2.88
N ALA A 161 -11.08 16.94 3.27
CA ALA A 161 -11.64 16.56 4.56
C ALA A 161 -10.84 17.15 5.72
N ALA A 162 -9.51 17.20 5.62
CA ALA A 162 -8.65 17.78 6.63
C ALA A 162 -8.81 19.30 6.74
N PHE A 163 -8.86 20.02 5.62
CA PHE A 163 -9.14 21.46 5.62
C PHE A 163 -10.54 21.80 6.13
N ILE A 164 -11.56 21.01 5.79
CA ILE A 164 -12.92 21.20 6.34
C ILE A 164 -12.90 21.02 7.85
N LEU A 165 -12.22 19.99 8.36
CA LEU A 165 -12.12 19.72 9.78
C LEU A 165 -11.35 20.84 10.51
N GLU A 166 -10.26 21.31 9.93
CA GLU A 166 -9.48 22.45 10.46
C GLU A 166 -10.31 23.74 10.49
N ALA A 167 -10.98 24.09 9.39
CA ALA A 167 -11.85 25.25 9.29
C ALA A 167 -13.03 25.19 10.28
N TRP A 168 -13.48 23.99 10.63
CA TRP A 168 -14.49 23.80 11.67
C TRP A 168 -13.90 23.95 13.08
N LEU A 169 -12.65 23.57 13.32
CA LEU A 169 -12.01 23.65 14.64
C LEU A 169 -11.47 25.05 14.97
N ALA A 170 -10.88 25.74 13.99
CA ALA A 170 -10.17 27.00 14.20
C ALA A 170 -11.04 28.11 14.87
N PRO A 171 -12.32 28.32 14.50
CA PRO A 171 -13.16 29.34 15.12
C PRO A 171 -13.57 29.03 16.57
N ARG A 172 -13.33 27.82 17.07
CA ARG A 172 -13.79 27.35 18.39
C ARG A 172 -12.80 27.64 19.53
N GLY A 173 -11.70 28.33 19.25
CA GLY A 173 -10.71 28.73 20.25
C GLY A 173 -9.86 27.57 20.80
N HIS A 174 -9.74 26.47 20.04
CA HIS A 174 -8.86 25.35 20.40
C HIS A 174 -7.38 25.73 20.25
N SER A 175 -6.50 25.09 21.04
CA SER A 175 -5.06 25.24 20.90
C SER A 175 -4.58 24.69 19.54
N PRO A 176 -3.47 25.21 18.98
CA PRO A 176 -2.86 24.65 17.78
C PRO A 176 -2.47 23.17 17.93
N GLU A 177 -1.99 22.77 19.10
CA GLU A 177 -1.62 21.38 19.45
C GLU A 177 -2.84 20.46 19.41
N PHE A 178 -3.98 20.93 19.91
CA PHE A 178 -5.24 20.20 19.85
C PHE A 178 -5.69 19.97 18.41
N ILE A 179 -5.69 21.02 17.58
CA ILE A 179 -6.08 20.93 16.17
C ILE A 179 -5.16 19.95 15.43
N ARG A 180 -3.84 20.05 15.63
CA ARG A 180 -2.85 19.11 15.07
C ARG A 180 -3.14 17.67 15.46
N THR A 181 -3.53 17.44 16.72
CA THR A 181 -3.84 16.10 17.21
C THR A 181 -5.12 15.55 16.56
N VAL A 182 -6.16 16.36 16.41
CA VAL A 182 -7.39 15.98 15.72
C VAL A 182 -7.11 15.66 14.25
N LEU A 183 -6.30 16.48 13.57
CA LEU A 183 -5.92 16.25 12.17
C LEU A 183 -5.06 15.00 12.01
N LEU A 184 -4.08 14.78 12.89
CA LEU A 184 -3.30 13.54 12.93
C LEU A 184 -4.22 12.32 13.05
N GLN A 185 -5.12 12.33 14.04
CA GLN A 185 -6.06 11.24 14.27
C GLN A 185 -6.97 11.01 13.05
N MET A 186 -7.44 12.08 12.40
CA MET A 186 -8.25 11.98 11.19
C MET A 186 -7.49 11.33 10.05
N LEU A 187 -6.26 11.77 9.78
CA LEU A 187 -5.43 11.23 8.70
C LEU A 187 -5.07 9.76 8.93
N VAL A 188 -4.72 9.39 10.16
CA VAL A 188 -4.44 7.99 10.50
C VAL A 188 -5.70 7.12 10.37
N THR A 189 -6.86 7.65 10.77
CA THR A 189 -8.15 6.96 10.59
C THR A 189 -8.48 6.80 9.11
N ALA A 190 -8.28 7.85 8.30
CA ALA A 190 -8.49 7.86 6.86
C ALA A 190 -7.57 6.84 6.16
N GLN A 191 -6.29 6.78 6.54
CA GLN A 191 -5.33 5.80 6.05
C GLN A 191 -5.75 4.37 6.43
N TRP A 192 -6.11 4.14 7.68
CA TRP A 192 -6.57 2.83 8.14
C TRP A 192 -7.79 2.35 7.36
N VAL A 193 -8.79 3.21 7.19
CA VAL A 193 -9.98 2.91 6.38
C VAL A 193 -9.62 2.68 4.92
N TYR A 194 -8.78 3.53 4.33
CA TYR A 194 -8.40 3.43 2.94
C TYR A 194 -7.59 2.15 2.65
N MET A 195 -6.78 1.66 3.59
CA MET A 195 -6.15 0.33 3.50
C MET A 195 -7.20 -0.78 3.27
N ILE A 196 -8.34 -0.71 3.97
CA ILE A 196 -9.45 -1.68 3.80
C ILE A 196 -10.04 -1.56 2.38
N ASN A 197 -10.12 -0.34 1.82
CA ASN A 197 -10.49 -0.18 0.41
C ASN A 197 -9.41 -0.77 -0.53
N CYS A 198 -8.12 -0.52 -0.32
CA CYS A 198 -7.04 -1.00 -1.19
C CYS A 198 -6.89 -2.52 -1.22
N ARG A 199 -7.35 -3.21 -0.17
CA ARG A 199 -7.33 -4.67 -0.07
C ARG A 199 -7.97 -5.39 -1.26
N SER A 200 -9.11 -4.88 -1.71
CA SER A 200 -9.89 -5.48 -2.80
C SER A 200 -10.03 -4.50 -3.95
N SER A 201 -9.40 -4.84 -5.08
CA SER A 201 -9.38 -4.00 -6.28
C SER A 201 -10.73 -3.94 -7.00
N ASP A 202 -11.49 -5.05 -7.02
CA ASP A 202 -12.70 -5.21 -7.87
C ASP A 202 -13.97 -5.62 -7.13
N SER A 203 -13.83 -6.12 -5.89
CA SER A 203 -14.95 -6.60 -5.08
C SER A 203 -15.22 -5.70 -3.88
N PHE A 204 -16.40 -5.85 -3.28
CA PHE A 204 -16.77 -5.08 -2.10
C PHE A 204 -15.76 -5.33 -0.96
N SER A 205 -15.20 -4.25 -0.42
CA SER A 205 -14.09 -4.35 0.54
C SER A 205 -14.46 -4.97 1.88
N LEU A 206 -15.71 -4.85 2.33
CA LEU A 206 -16.22 -5.52 3.52
C LEU A 206 -16.72 -6.91 3.16
N SER A 207 -15.82 -7.88 3.17
CA SER A 207 -16.15 -9.30 2.98
C SER A 207 -15.84 -10.11 4.23
N MET A 208 -16.40 -11.33 4.33
CA MET A 208 -16.03 -12.30 5.39
C MET A 208 -14.51 -12.59 5.41
N GLY A 209 -13.82 -12.37 4.27
CA GLY A 209 -12.37 -12.43 4.17
C GLY A 209 -11.64 -11.32 4.94
N LEU A 210 -12.29 -10.19 5.21
CA LEU A 210 -11.78 -9.13 6.09
C LEU A 210 -11.65 -9.63 7.52
N LEU A 211 -12.74 -10.15 8.06
CA LEU A 211 -12.81 -10.68 9.42
C LEU A 211 -11.87 -11.87 9.62
N ARG A 212 -11.66 -12.70 8.59
CA ARG A 212 -10.75 -13.86 8.68
C ARG A 212 -9.26 -13.51 8.60
N ASN A 213 -8.89 -12.31 8.15
CA ASN A 213 -7.49 -11.92 8.02
C ASN A 213 -6.94 -11.38 9.36
N LYS A 214 -6.39 -12.29 10.16
CA LYS A 214 -5.78 -11.97 11.46
C LYS A 214 -4.67 -10.91 11.36
N GLY A 215 -3.93 -10.87 10.24
CA GLY A 215 -2.85 -9.91 10.03
C GLY A 215 -3.34 -8.46 10.02
N ILE A 216 -4.45 -8.18 9.33
CA ILE A 216 -5.04 -6.83 9.26
C ILE A 216 -5.50 -6.36 10.65
N TRP A 217 -6.09 -7.24 11.45
CA TRP A 217 -6.52 -6.92 12.80
C TRP A 217 -5.35 -6.71 13.77
N LEU A 218 -4.27 -7.49 13.61
CA LEU A 218 -3.04 -7.29 14.37
C LEU A 218 -2.44 -5.91 14.08
N VAL A 219 -2.24 -5.54 12.82
CA VAL A 219 -1.67 -4.23 12.46
C VAL A 219 -2.60 -3.07 12.84
N THR A 220 -3.92 -3.28 12.80
CA THR A 220 -4.91 -2.32 13.30
C THR A 220 -4.76 -2.09 14.80
N GLY A 221 -4.62 -3.17 15.58
CA GLY A 221 -4.42 -3.09 17.03
C GLY A 221 -3.09 -2.41 17.40
N VAL A 222 -2.01 -2.73 16.68
CA VAL A 222 -0.71 -2.08 16.86
C VAL A 222 -0.81 -0.58 16.53
N LEU A 223 -1.43 -0.21 15.41
CA LEU A 223 -1.62 1.19 15.03
C LEU A 223 -2.47 1.96 16.06
N LEU A 224 -3.54 1.34 16.57
CA LEU A 224 -4.37 1.94 17.62
C LEU A 224 -3.56 2.17 18.90
N LEU A 225 -2.76 1.17 19.33
CA LEU A 225 -1.90 1.30 20.50
C LEU A 225 -0.86 2.42 20.31
N MET A 226 -0.24 2.49 19.14
CA MET A 226 0.69 3.56 18.77
C MET A 226 0.01 4.94 18.83
N GLN A 227 -1.24 5.06 18.37
CA GLN A 227 -2.02 6.30 18.49
C GLN A 227 -2.38 6.65 19.94
N LEU A 228 -2.76 5.67 20.75
CA LEU A 228 -3.03 5.92 22.18
C LEU A 228 -1.77 6.41 22.90
N VAL A 229 -0.60 5.84 22.57
CA VAL A 229 0.68 6.26 23.14
C VAL A 229 1.00 7.71 22.78
N ILE A 230 0.86 8.11 21.50
CA ILE A 230 1.20 9.48 21.09
C ILE A 230 0.19 10.53 21.60
N ILE A 231 -1.08 10.15 21.82
CA ILE A 231 -2.14 11.07 22.25
C ILE A 231 -2.22 11.21 23.77
N TYR A 232 -1.91 10.17 24.55
CA TYR A 232 -2.16 10.16 26.00
C TYR A 232 -0.93 10.04 26.89
N VAL A 233 0.25 9.70 26.36
CA VAL A 233 1.48 9.63 27.18
C VAL A 233 2.14 11.01 27.25
N PRO A 234 2.34 11.60 28.45
CA PRO A 234 2.88 12.96 28.58
C PRO A 234 4.25 13.19 27.92
N LEU A 235 5.14 12.19 27.99
CA LEU A 235 6.43 12.24 27.30
C LEU A 235 6.25 12.41 25.79
N MET A 236 5.35 11.61 25.20
CA MET A 236 5.07 11.68 23.77
C MET A 236 4.38 13.00 23.39
N GLN A 237 3.46 13.49 24.21
CA GLN A 237 2.82 14.80 24.01
C GLN A 237 3.85 15.92 23.91
N SER A 238 4.85 15.92 24.80
CA SER A 238 5.92 16.93 24.79
C SER A 238 6.83 16.82 23.56
N MET A 239 7.13 15.60 23.09
CA MET A 239 7.99 15.37 21.93
C MET A 239 7.33 15.68 20.59
N PHE A 240 6.02 15.41 20.47
CA PHE A 240 5.28 15.50 19.21
C PHE A 240 4.37 16.74 19.12
N GLY A 241 4.20 17.48 20.22
CA GLY A 241 3.29 18.63 20.29
C GLY A 241 1.83 18.23 20.15
N THR A 242 1.44 17.13 20.79
CA THR A 242 0.06 16.61 20.80
C THR A 242 -0.63 16.90 22.12
N GLU A 243 -1.96 16.88 22.10
CA GLU A 243 -2.81 17.11 23.28
C GLU A 243 -3.79 15.94 23.45
N ALA A 244 -4.20 15.66 24.69
CA ALA A 244 -5.15 14.59 24.98
C ALA A 244 -6.48 14.81 24.22
N LEU A 245 -6.89 13.80 23.45
CA LEU A 245 -8.06 13.90 22.60
C LEU A 245 -9.32 13.37 23.32
N PRO A 246 -10.38 14.17 23.49
CA PRO A 246 -11.65 13.67 24.01
C PRO A 246 -12.29 12.65 23.05
N LEU A 247 -12.99 11.65 23.62
CA LEU A 247 -13.67 10.59 22.86
C LEU A 247 -14.60 11.10 21.75
N ARG A 248 -15.17 12.31 21.90
CA ARG A 248 -16.02 12.93 20.86
C ARG A 248 -15.28 13.08 19.53
N TYR A 249 -14.00 13.43 19.55
CA TYR A 249 -13.25 13.65 18.31
C TYR A 249 -12.77 12.35 17.69
N TRP A 250 -12.49 11.31 18.49
CA TRP A 250 -12.31 9.95 17.98
C TRP A 250 -13.52 9.51 17.14
N PHE A 251 -14.73 9.80 17.63
CA PHE A 251 -15.95 9.49 16.88
C PHE A 251 -16.09 10.36 15.62
N VAL A 252 -15.82 11.67 15.69
CA VAL A 252 -15.83 12.56 14.52
C VAL A 252 -14.87 12.07 13.43
N THR A 253 -13.64 11.73 13.78
CA THR A 253 -12.65 11.22 12.82
C THR A 253 -13.06 9.87 12.25
N LEU A 254 -13.69 9.01 13.05
CA LEU A 254 -14.22 7.73 12.58
C LEU A 254 -15.37 7.92 11.58
N VAL A 255 -16.30 8.84 11.85
CA VAL A 255 -17.40 9.17 10.93
C VAL A 255 -16.86 9.69 9.59
N ILE A 256 -15.86 10.57 9.62
CA ILE A 256 -15.19 11.06 8.40
C ILE A 256 -14.55 9.88 7.65
N GLY A 257 -13.84 9.00 8.35
CA GLY A 257 -13.27 7.78 7.77
C GLY A 257 -14.33 6.90 7.10
N VAL A 258 -15.44 6.62 7.79
CA VAL A 258 -16.55 5.82 7.22
C VAL A 258 -17.18 6.50 6.00
N ALA A 259 -17.37 7.83 6.02
CA ALA A 259 -17.86 8.56 4.86
C ALA A 259 -16.91 8.39 3.66
N MET A 260 -15.61 8.55 3.88
CA MET A 260 -14.60 8.30 2.85
C MET A 260 -14.61 6.87 2.32
N PHE A 261 -14.78 5.88 3.20
CA PHE A 261 -14.90 4.47 2.81
C PHE A 261 -16.02 4.30 1.78
N LEU A 262 -17.20 4.83 2.09
CA LEU A 262 -18.39 4.73 1.26
C LEU A 262 -18.18 5.41 -0.09
N VAL A 263 -17.58 6.60 -0.10
CA VAL A 263 -17.28 7.34 -1.33
C VAL A 263 -16.33 6.55 -2.24
N VAL A 264 -15.25 5.98 -1.68
CA VAL A 264 -14.29 5.16 -2.45
C VAL A 264 -14.95 3.89 -2.98
N GLU A 265 -15.85 3.28 -2.20
CA GLU A 265 -16.53 2.05 -2.59
C GLU A 265 -17.57 2.29 -3.70
N VAL A 266 -18.25 3.43 -3.67
CA VAL A 266 -19.10 3.90 -4.78
C VAL A 266 -18.26 4.14 -6.02
N GLU A 267 -17.12 4.83 -5.90
CA GLU A 267 -16.20 5.06 -7.02
C GLU A 267 -15.79 3.72 -7.66
N LYS A 268 -15.40 2.71 -6.86
CA LYS A 268 -15.01 1.40 -7.39
C LYS A 268 -16.12 0.76 -8.21
N ARG A 269 -17.36 0.86 -7.72
CA ARG A 269 -18.53 0.30 -8.41
C ARG A 269 -18.78 0.99 -9.75
N LEU A 270 -18.57 2.30 -9.82
CA LEU A 270 -18.73 3.11 -11.04
C LEU A 270 -17.60 2.82 -12.04
N THR A 271 -16.35 2.77 -11.58
CA THR A 271 -15.18 2.59 -12.45
C THR A 271 -14.96 1.15 -12.91
N ARG A 272 -15.58 0.18 -12.25
CA ARG A 272 -15.57 -1.24 -12.66
C ARG A 272 -16.07 -1.46 -14.10
N ARG A 273 -17.01 -0.64 -14.57
CA ARG A 273 -17.53 -0.73 -15.96
C ARG A 273 -16.50 -0.27 -16.98
N PHE A 274 -15.76 0.80 -16.69
CA PHE A 274 -14.74 1.37 -17.58
C PHE A 274 -13.46 0.53 -17.65
N ARG A 275 -13.13 -0.20 -16.56
CA ARG A 275 -11.94 -1.08 -16.47
C ARG A 275 -12.07 -2.42 -17.19
N LYS A 276 -13.28 -2.89 -17.52
CA LYS A 276 -13.48 -4.14 -18.29
C LYS A 276 -13.27 -3.98 -19.80
N THR A 277 -13.19 -2.73 -20.26
CA THR A 277 -13.12 -2.33 -21.67
C THR A 277 -11.72 -1.90 -22.12
N ALA A 278 -10.72 -1.98 -21.25
CA ALA A 278 -9.30 -1.68 -21.51
C ALA A 278 -8.44 -2.93 -21.22
#